data_AF-A0A2D5UYX8-F1
#
_entry.id   AF-A0A2D5UYX8-F1
#
_cell.length_a   1.000
_cell.length_b   1.000
_cell.length_c   1.000
_cell.angle_alpha   90.00
_cell.angle_beta   90.00
_cell.angle_gamma   90.00
#
_symmetry.space_group_name_H-M   'P 1'
#
loop_
_entity.id
_entity.type
_entity.pdbx_description
1 polymer ?
#
loop_
_entity_poly.entity_id
_entity_poly.type
_entity_poly.pdbx_seq_one_letter_code
_entity_poly.pdbx_strand_id
1 'polypeptide(L)'
;GISALGTGIYLEQGVSPLFIVVAAFLIIIFRDAVGVRKSAGEHGEALNKIVNKLNLKISHLDEVVGHTFVEASGGLLIGIGLALIVYAL
;
A
#
# COMPACT_ATOMS: atom_id res chain seq x y z
N GLY A 1 2.21 10.34 1.50
CA GLY A 1 1.63 10.51 2.86
C GLY A 1 2.65 10.15 3.90
N ILE A 2 2.66 8.89 4.37
CA ILE A 2 3.67 8.37 5.32
C ILE A 2 5.10 8.50 4.76
N SER A 3 5.29 8.30 3.45
CA SER A 3 6.58 8.49 2.77
C SER A 3 7.12 9.91 2.89
N ALA A 4 6.29 10.92 2.60
CA ALA A 4 6.65 12.33 2.74
C ALA A 4 7.00 12.68 4.19
N LEU A 5 6.22 12.17 5.16
CA LEU A 5 6.44 12.40 6.58
C LEU A 5 7.75 11.78 7.07
N GLY A 6 8.04 10.54 6.65
CA GLY A 6 9.33 9.90 6.94
C GLY A 6 10.51 10.64 6.34
N THR A 7 10.40 11.07 5.08
CA THR A 7 11.44 11.88 4.41
C THR A 7 11.66 13.21 5.10
N GLY A 8 10.60 13.93 5.49
CA GLY A 8 10.73 15.20 6.21
C GLY A 8 11.41 15.05 7.58
N ILE A 9 11.02 14.04 8.36
CA ILE A 9 11.66 13.78 9.67
C ILE A 9 13.14 13.43 9.50
N TYR A 10 13.48 12.65 8.46
CA TYR A 10 14.87 12.34 8.16
C TYR A 10 15.69 13.59 7.80
N LEU A 11 15.13 14.49 6.99
CA LEU A 11 15.83 15.71 6.58
C LEU A 11 16.07 16.65 7.77
N GLU A 12 15.10 16.77 8.69
CA GLU A 12 15.18 17.65 9.87
C GLU A 12 16.02 17.07 11.01
N GLN A 13 15.88 15.77 11.30
CA GLN A 13 16.40 15.15 12.53
C GLN A 13 17.35 13.98 12.27
N GLY A 14 17.56 13.59 11.00
CA GLY A 14 18.30 12.39 10.64
C GLY A 14 17.65 11.11 11.16
N VAL A 15 18.49 10.14 11.54
CA VAL A 15 18.02 8.88 12.12
C VAL A 15 17.66 9.09 13.59
N SER A 16 16.43 9.57 13.83
CA SER A 16 15.88 9.77 15.18
C SER A 16 14.97 8.60 15.60
N PRO A 17 14.66 8.44 16.90
CA PRO A 17 13.67 7.45 17.34
C PRO A 17 12.31 7.60 16.63
N LEU A 18 11.91 8.84 16.34
CA LEU A 18 10.68 9.13 15.60
C LEU A 18 10.79 8.67 14.14
N PHE A 19 11.92 8.90 13.48
CA PHE A 19 12.17 8.39 12.13
C PHE A 19 12.07 6.86 12.08
N ILE A 20 12.66 6.16 13.05
CA ILE A 20 12.62 4.69 13.13
C ILE A 20 11.19 4.17 13.25
N VAL A 21 10.37 4.79 14.11
CA VAL A 21 8.95 4.44 14.26
C VAL A 21 8.20 4.64 12.94
N VAL A 22 8.37 5.80 12.29
CA VAL A 22 7.71 6.09 11.01
C VAL A 22 8.16 5.15 9.90
N ALA A 23 9.45 4.81 9.84
CA ALA A 23 9.99 3.84 8.89
C ALA A 23 9.41 2.43 9.12
N ALA A 24 9.25 2.01 10.38
CA ALA A 24 8.61 0.73 10.71
C ALA A 24 7.14 0.71 10.25
N PHE A 25 6.38 1.78 10.51
CA PHE A 25 5.02 1.92 10.00
C PHE A 25 4.94 1.90 8.48
N LEU A 26 5.90 2.54 7.80
CA LEU A 26 5.99 2.55 6.35
C LEU A 26 6.15 1.13 5.79
N ILE A 27 6.98 0.29 6.41
CA ILE A 27 7.13 -1.13 6.04
C ILE A 27 5.85 -1.92 6.28
N ILE A 28 5.18 -1.72 7.42
CA ILE A 28 3.94 -2.43 7.76
C ILE A 28 2.84 -2.10 6.75
N ILE A 29 2.61 -0.81 6.48
CA ILE A 29 1.60 -0.35 5.52
C ILE A 29 1.92 -0.86 4.12
N PHE A 30 3.19 -0.82 3.71
CA PHE A 30 3.59 -1.32 2.39
C PHE A 30 3.33 -2.82 2.26
N ARG A 31 3.62 -3.59 3.30
CA ARG A 31 3.37 -5.04 3.33
C ARG A 31 1.89 -5.38 3.36
N ASP A 32 1.08 -4.63 4.10
CA ASP A 32 -0.38 -4.82 4.17
C ASP A 32 -1.07 -4.48 2.85
N ALA A 33 -0.73 -3.32 2.26
CA ALA A 33 -1.27 -2.87 0.99
C ALA A 33 -0.98 -3.86 -0.16
N VAL A 34 0.15 -4.56 -0.07
CA VAL A 34 0.63 -5.48 -1.11
C VAL A 34 0.18 -6.92 -0.86
N GLY A 35 0.53 -7.48 0.30
CA GLY A 35 0.43 -8.92 0.54
C GLY A 35 -0.99 -9.37 0.85
N VAL A 36 -1.72 -8.57 1.63
CA VAL A 36 -3.09 -8.90 2.05
C VAL A 36 -4.07 -8.70 0.91
N ARG A 37 -3.95 -7.61 0.13
CA ARG A 37 -4.84 -7.35 -1.02
C ARG A 37 -4.72 -8.38 -2.13
N LYS A 38 -3.50 -8.83 -2.46
CA LYS A 38 -3.29 -9.87 -3.46
C LYS A 38 -3.96 -11.19 -3.02
N SER A 39 -3.71 -11.60 -1.78
CA SER A 39 -4.32 -12.81 -1.23
C SER A 39 -5.84 -12.72 -1.22
N ALA A 40 -6.41 -11.60 -0.77
CA ALA A 40 -7.86 -11.40 -0.78
C ALA A 40 -8.47 -11.47 -2.20
N GLY A 41 -7.78 -10.93 -3.21
CA GLY A 41 -8.18 -11.02 -4.61
C GLY A 41 -8.20 -12.47 -5.13
N GLU A 42 -7.14 -13.24 -4.88
CA GLU A 42 -7.04 -14.66 -5.28
C GLU A 42 -8.13 -15.52 -4.62
N HIS A 43 -8.43 -15.27 -3.35
CA HIS A 43 -9.52 -15.95 -2.64
C HIS A 43 -10.90 -15.52 -3.18
N GLY A 44 -11.10 -14.24 -3.50
CA GLY A 44 -12.33 -13.71 -4.09
C GLY A 44 -12.64 -14.35 -5.46
N GLU A 45 -11.64 -14.43 -6.34
CA GLU A 45 -11.75 -15.10 -7.64
C GLU A 45 -12.10 -16.59 -7.49
N ALA A 46 -11.44 -17.30 -6.58
CA ALA A 46 -11.72 -18.71 -6.30
C ALA A 46 -13.16 -18.90 -5.79
N LEU A 47 -13.64 -18.02 -4.92
CA LEU A 47 -15.01 -18.08 -4.38
C LEU A 47 -16.06 -17.77 -5.46
N ASN A 48 -15.85 -16.75 -6.30
CA ASN A 48 -16.73 -16.44 -7.42
C ASN A 48 -16.86 -17.63 -8.40
N LYS A 49 -15.76 -18.33 -8.68
CA LYS A 49 -15.77 -19.57 -9.49
C LYS A 49 -16.65 -20.65 -8.87
N ILE A 50 -16.59 -20.84 -7.56
CA ILE A 50 -17.41 -21.81 -6.82
C ILE A 50 -18.89 -21.42 -6.85
N VAL A 51 -19.22 -20.16 -6.55
CA VAL A 51 -20.57 -19.59 -6.56
C VAL A 51 -21.23 -19.79 -7.93
N ASN A 52 -20.51 -19.47 -9.01
CA ASN A 52 -20.96 -19.68 -10.39
C ASN A 52 -21.21 -21.16 -10.70
N LYS A 53 -20.29 -22.05 -10.28
CA LYS A 53 -20.42 -23.50 -10.54
C LYS A 53 -21.61 -24.13 -9.82
N LEU A 54 -21.96 -23.62 -8.65
CA LEU A 54 -23.11 -24.06 -7.85
C LEU A 54 -24.41 -23.31 -8.19
N ASN A 55 -24.38 -22.36 -9.14
CA ASN A 55 -25.53 -21.55 -9.54
C ASN A 55 -26.21 -20.83 -8.36
N LEU A 56 -25.42 -20.43 -7.37
CA LEU A 56 -25.91 -19.73 -6.18
C LEU A 56 -26.21 -18.28 -6.54
N LYS A 57 -27.37 -17.77 -6.12
CA LYS A 57 -27.72 -16.33 -6.24
C LYS A 57 -27.06 -15.52 -5.13
N ILE A 58 -25.72 -15.52 -5.09
CA ILE A 58 -24.91 -14.69 -4.21
C ILE A 58 -24.22 -13.65 -5.09
N SER A 59 -24.12 -12.41 -4.61
CA SER A 59 -23.41 -11.34 -5.31
C SER A 59 -21.94 -11.72 -5.53
N HIS A 60 -21.41 -11.47 -6.72
CA HIS A 60 -19.98 -11.59 -6.99
C HIS A 60 -19.19 -10.68 -6.07
N LEU A 61 -18.10 -11.20 -5.53
CA LEU A 61 -17.10 -10.35 -4.88
C LEU A 61 -16.39 -9.55 -5.97
N ASP A 62 -16.20 -8.26 -5.72
CA ASP A 62 -15.33 -7.43 -6.55
C ASP A 62 -13.91 -8.00 -6.49
N GLU A 63 -13.49 -8.67 -7.56
CA GLU A 63 -12.15 -9.23 -7.67
C GLU A 63 -11.18 -8.05 -7.77
N VAL A 64 -10.24 -7.98 -6.82
CA VAL A 64 -9.18 -6.98 -6.86
C VAL A 64 -8.25 -7.36 -8.02
N VAL A 65 -8.57 -6.85 -9.22
CA VAL A 65 -7.72 -6.97 -10.41
C VAL A 65 -6.42 -6.27 -10.07
N GLY A 66 -5.36 -7.07 -9.98
CA GLY A 66 -4.08 -6.60 -9.51
C GLY A 66 -3.38 -5.66 -10.49
N HIS A 67 -3.68 -4.37 -10.43
CA HIS A 67 -2.73 -3.31 -10.81
C HIS A 67 -1.95 -2.87 -9.56
N THR A 68 -1.21 -3.80 -8.94
CA THR A 68 -1.07 -3.83 -7.47
C THR A 68 0.31 -3.54 -6.87
N PHE A 69 1.30 -3.10 -7.66
CA PHE A 69 2.64 -2.82 -7.10
C PHE A 69 3.26 -1.52 -7.59
N VAL A 70 3.18 -1.28 -8.90
CA VAL A 70 3.80 -0.11 -9.52
C VAL A 70 3.12 1.18 -9.05
N GLU A 71 1.79 1.19 -8.90
CA GLU A 71 1.05 2.36 -8.38
C GLU A 71 1.35 2.65 -6.90
N ALA A 72 1.47 1.61 -6.07
CA ALA A 72 1.83 1.77 -4.65
C ALA A 72 3.25 2.34 -4.48
N SER A 73 4.19 1.90 -5.32
CA SER A 73 5.53 2.49 -5.39
C SER A 73 5.52 3.93 -5.93
N GLY A 74 4.58 4.28 -6.82
CA GLY A 74 4.35 5.65 -7.28
C GLY A 74 4.00 6.59 -6.14
N GLY A 75 3.11 6.18 -5.22
CA GLY A 75 2.78 6.97 -4.03
C GLY A 75 3.97 7.16 -3.07
N LEU A 76 4.88 6.18 -2.99
CA LEU A 76 6.14 6.31 -2.24
C LEU A 76 7.02 7.39 -2.86
N LEU A 77 7.28 7.30 -4.17
CA LEU A 77 8.14 8.22 -4.91
C LEU A 77 7.60 9.65 -4.92
N ILE A 78 6.30 9.83 -5.17
CA ILE A 78 5.64 11.14 -5.13
C ILE A 78 5.79 11.77 -3.73
N GLY A 79 5.61 10.98 -2.67
CA GLY A 79 5.74 11.50 -1.31
C GLY A 79 7.17 11.94 -0.98
N ILE A 80 8.18 11.15 -1.38
CA ILE A 80 9.60 11.52 -1.19
C ILE A 80 9.92 12.79 -1.99
N GLY A 81 9.52 12.83 -3.27
CA GLY A 81 9.76 13.98 -4.15
C GLY A 81 9.12 15.26 -3.64
N LEU A 82 7.86 15.19 -3.20
CA LEU A 82 7.16 16.34 -2.63
C LEU A 82 7.85 16.86 -1.36
N ALA A 83 8.27 15.96 -0.45
CA ALA A 83 8.99 16.36 0.75
C ALA A 83 10.32 17.05 0.44
N LEU A 84 11.07 16.55 -0.56
CA LEU A 84 12.31 17.18 -1.00
C LEU A 84 12.07 18.57 -1.62
N ILE A 85 11.05 18.72 -2.46
CA ILE A 85 10.69 20.01 -3.06
C ILE A 85 10.33 21.02 -1.96
N VAL A 86 9.49 20.62 -1.01
CA VAL A 86 9.06 21.50 0.09
C VAL A 86 10.22 21.87 1.00
N TYR A 87 11.15 20.94 1.28
CA TYR A 87 12.33 21.23 2.10
C TYR A 87 13.35 22.15 1.40
N ALA A 88 13.39 22.13 0.06
CA ALA A 88 14.30 22.96 -0.72
C ALA A 88 13.76 24.38 -1.00
N LEU A 89 12.49 24.65 -0.68
CA LEU A 89 11.83 25.95 -0.78
C LEU A 89 12.04 26.77 0.51
#